data_AF-A0A0K6GUY4-F1
#
_entry.id   AF-A0A0K6GUY4-F1
#
_cell.length_a   1.000
_cell.length_b   1.000
_cell.length_c   1.000
_cell.angle_alpha   90.00
_cell.angle_beta   90.00
_cell.angle_gamma   90.00
#
_symmetry.space_group_name_H-M   'P 1'
#
loop_
_entity.id
_entity.type
_entity.pdbx_description
1 polymer ?
#
loop_
_entity_poly.entity_id
_entity_poly.type
_entity_poly.pdbx_seq_one_letter_code
_entity_poly.pdbx_strand_id
1 'polypeptide(L)' 'MSTNACQWYYECESCKVLLKPLKGDCCVYCSYGTVKCPPIQEGQSCCKS' A
#
# COMPACT_ATOMS: atom_id res chain seq x y z
N MET A 1 5.20 11.50 8.87
CA MET A 1 5.10 10.12 8.36
C MET A 1 3.68 9.66 8.58
N SER A 2 2.82 9.76 7.57
CA SER A 2 1.41 9.34 7.71
C SER A 2 1.34 7.83 7.47
N THR A 3 1.76 7.06 8.47
CA THR A 3 1.92 5.59 8.43
C THR A 3 0.59 4.82 8.38
N ASN A 4 -0.54 5.52 8.24
CA ASN A 4 -1.90 4.99 8.31
C ASN A 4 -2.71 5.14 7.02
N ALA A 5 -2.12 5.56 5.90
CA ALA A 5 -2.85 5.73 4.64
C ALA A 5 -2.42 4.68 3.60
N CYS A 6 -3.31 3.71 3.28
CA CYS A 6 -3.17 2.87 2.08
C CYS A 6 -3.12 3.81 0.86
N GLN A 7 -1.96 3.94 0.20
CA GLN A 7 -1.86 4.65 -1.08
C GLN A 7 -2.21 3.69 -2.23
N TRP A 8 -3.34 3.93 -2.88
CA TRP A 8 -3.73 3.12 -4.03
C TRP A 8 -2.88 3.42 -5.28
N TYR A 9 -2.41 4.66 -5.42
CA TYR A 9 -1.54 5.05 -6.52
C TYR A 9 -0.27 5.66 -5.94
N TYR A 10 0.88 5.20 -6.42
CA TYR A 10 2.18 5.76 -6.07
C TYR A 10 2.98 5.96 -7.34
N GLU A 11 3.46 7.18 -7.55
CA GLU A 11 4.40 7.46 -8.61
C GLU A 11 5.82 7.20 -8.11
N CYS A 12 6.50 6.25 -8.74
CA CYS A 12 7.90 5.97 -8.50
C CYS A 12 8.75 7.20 -8.85
N GLU A 13 9.39 7.83 -7.87
CA GLU A 13 10.20 9.03 -8.15
C GLU A 13 11.43 8.76 -9.04
N SER A 14 12.01 7.56 -8.93
CA SER A 14 13.16 7.13 -9.73
C SER A 14 12.82 6.82 -11.19
N CYS A 15 11.63 6.29 -11.44
CA CYS A 15 11.25 5.72 -12.73
C CYS A 15 10.02 6.37 -13.37
N LYS A 16 9.39 7.33 -12.67
CA LYS A 16 8.21 8.10 -13.08
C LYS A 16 7.03 7.26 -13.54
N VAL A 17 6.94 6.02 -13.03
CA VAL A 17 5.85 5.09 -13.31
C VAL A 17 4.80 5.17 -12.23
N LEU A 18 3.54 5.19 -12.65
CA LEU A 18 2.37 5.02 -11.78
C LEU A 18 2.21 3.55 -11.41
N LEU A 19 2.61 3.23 -10.18
CA LEU A 19 2.39 1.93 -9.57
C LEU A 19 0.96 1.84 -9.04
N LYS A 20 0.35 0.67 -9.26
CA LYS A 20 -0.98 0.29 -8.77
C LYS A 20 -0.85 -1.00 -7.96
N PRO A 21 -1.66 -1.21 -6.91
CA PRO A 21 -1.67 -2.46 -6.19
C PRO A 21 -1.92 -3.64 -7.13
N LEU A 22 -1.29 -4.77 -6.80
CA LEU A 22 -1.55 -6.04 -7.43
C LEU A 22 -2.95 -6.54 -7.06
N LYS A 23 -3.51 -7.40 -7.91
CA LYS A 23 -4.84 -7.97 -7.69
C LYS A 23 -4.82 -8.83 -6.41
N GLY A 24 -5.47 -8.35 -5.36
CA GLY A 24 -5.52 -9.00 -4.05
C GLY A 24 -4.91 -8.18 -2.91
N ASP A 25 -4.22 -7.07 -3.20
CA ASP A 25 -3.60 -6.18 -2.19
C ASP A 25 -4.37 -4.86 -2.01
N CYS A 26 -4.30 -4.23 -0.82
CA CYS A 26 -4.99 -2.95 -0.55
C CYS A 26 -4.36 -1.74 -1.24
N CYS A 27 -3.03 -1.75 -1.41
CA CYS A 27 -2.26 -0.56 -1.74
C CYS A 27 -0.91 -0.94 -2.33
N VAL A 28 -0.27 0.05 -2.95
CA VAL A 28 1.07 -0.10 -3.52
C VAL A 28 2.09 -0.57 -2.49
N TYR A 29 1.96 -0.19 -1.22
CA TYR A 29 2.86 -0.65 -0.16
C TYR A 29 2.64 -2.11 0.22
N CYS A 30 1.42 -2.65 0.08
CA CYS A 30 1.19 -4.08 0.31
C CYS A 30 1.76 -4.96 -0.80
N SER A 31 1.77 -4.44 -2.02
CA SER A 31 2.26 -5.13 -3.22
C SER A 31 3.77 -5.01 -3.41
N TYR A 32 4.32 -3.81 -3.19
CA TYR A 32 5.72 -3.49 -3.48
C TYR A 32 6.54 -3.20 -2.22
N GLY A 33 5.91 -2.96 -1.08
CA GLY A 33 6.59 -2.78 0.20
C GLY A 33 7.01 -4.11 0.79
N THR A 34 8.18 -4.12 1.43
CA THR A 34 8.68 -5.27 2.20
C THR A 34 7.96 -5.43 3.54
N VAL A 35 7.48 -4.32 4.10
CA VAL A 35 6.68 -4.29 5.34
C VAL A 35 5.21 -4.17 4.98
N LYS A 36 4.41 -5.17 5.39
CA LYS A 36 2.95 -5.15 5.22
C LYS A 36 2.34 -4.00 6.02
N CYS A 37 1.23 -3.43 5.56
CA CYS A 37 0.58 -2.32 6.25
C CYS A 37 0.19 -2.71 7.69
N PRO A 38 0.33 -1.79 8.67
CA PRO A 38 -0.05 -2.02 10.06
C PRO A 38 -1.41 -2.71 10.24
N PRO A 39 -2.51 -2.29 9.56
CA PRO A 39 -3.80 -2.97 9.69
C PRO A 39 -3.76 -4.46 9.32
N ILE A 40 -2.99 -4.87 8.31
CA ILE A 40 -2.87 -6.30 7.94
C ILE A 40 -2.10 -7.07 9.01
N GLN A 41 -1.09 -6.45 9.63
CA GLN A 41 -0.32 -7.07 10.71
C GLN A 41 -1.15 -7.22 11.99
N GLU A 42 -2.09 -6.31 12.22
CA GLU A 42 -3.06 -6.35 13.32
C GLU A 42 -4.27 -7.26 13.04
N GLY A 43 -4.31 -7.95 11.88
CA GLY A 43 -5.44 -8.79 11.49
C GLY A 43 -6.70 -8.01 11.12
N GLN A 44 -6.58 -6.70 10.90
CA GLN A 44 -7.67 -5.85 10.44
C GLN A 44 -7.73 -5.83 8.90
N SER A 45 -8.95 -5.83 8.35
CA SER A 45 -9.16 -5.61 6.93
C SER A 45 -8.59 -4.25 6.53
N CYS A 46 -7.74 -4.26 5.52
CA CYS A 46 -7.08 -3.06 5.04
C CYS A 46 -8.11 -2.07 4.48
N CYS A 47 -8.05 -0.82 4.93
CA CYS A 47 -9.10 0.20 4.75
C CYS A 47 -10.42 -0.18 5.44
N LYS A 48 -10.53 0.11 6.73
CA LYS A 48 -11.86 0.40 7.30
C LYS A 48 -12.28 1.75 6.75
N SER A 49 -13.29 1.72 5.88
CA SER A 49 -14.08 2.89 5.45
C SER A 49 -14.55 3.71 6.64
#